data_AF-A0A3N5LKK7-F1
#
_entry.id   AF-A0A3N5LKK7-F1
#
_cell.length_a   1.000
_cell.length_b   1.000
_cell.length_c   1.000
_cell.angle_alpha   90.00
_cell.angle_beta   90.00
_cell.angle_gamma   90.00
#
_symmetry.space_group_name_H-M   'P 1'
#
loop_
_entity.id
_entity.type
_entity.pdbx_description
1 polymer ?
#
loop_
_entity_poly.entity_id
_entity_poly.type
_entity_poly.pdbx_seq_one_letter_code
_entity_poly.pdbx_strand_id
1 'polypeptide(L)'
;MKKWAGEWEGETTGGEKGRVIYRLTGAGSALMETLAPGTPHEMISMYHMNGPDLVMTHYCAVGNQPQLRFDPAASKPDRFVFTFVSGSNMDVTKDMHIHGVVFRVVDGDHIESEWESYKDGKAADTLKFVVARKK
;
A
#
# COMPACT_ATOMS: atom_id res chain seq x y z
N MET A 1 -11.05 -2.58 5.05
CA MET A 1 -10.36 -2.90 3.78
C MET A 1 -11.17 -3.77 2.81
N LYS A 2 -11.88 -4.85 3.20
CA LYS A 2 -12.66 -5.65 2.22
C LYS A 2 -13.67 -4.83 1.37
N LYS A 3 -14.27 -3.78 1.95
CA LYS A 3 -15.17 -2.83 1.26
C LYS A 3 -14.49 -1.99 0.16
N TRP A 4 -13.16 -2.00 0.09
CA TRP A 4 -12.41 -1.28 -0.94
C TRP A 4 -12.37 -2.03 -2.27
N ALA A 5 -12.78 -3.31 -2.30
CA ALA A 5 -12.86 -4.07 -3.54
C ALA A 5 -13.57 -3.27 -4.65
N GLY A 6 -12.96 -3.22 -5.83
CA GLY A 6 -13.37 -2.37 -6.94
C GLY A 6 -12.20 -1.68 -7.62
N GLU A 7 -12.51 -0.92 -8.67
CA GLU A 7 -11.56 -0.07 -9.37
C GLU A 7 -11.65 1.37 -8.87
N TRP A 8 -10.49 2.02 -8.81
CA TRP A 8 -10.32 3.37 -8.32
C TRP A 8 -9.41 4.12 -9.27
N GLU A 9 -9.68 5.41 -9.45
CA GLU A 9 -8.91 6.29 -10.32
C GLU A 9 -8.60 7.58 -9.57
N GLY A 10 -7.45 8.17 -9.84
CA GLY A 10 -7.03 9.37 -9.14
C GLY A 10 -5.68 9.85 -9.61
N GLU A 11 -4.99 10.55 -8.73
CA GLU A 11 -3.69 11.13 -9.05
C GLU A 11 -2.74 11.12 -7.84
N THR A 12 -1.45 11.13 -8.13
CA THR A 12 -0.43 11.43 -7.14
C THR A 12 -0.41 12.93 -6.83
N THR A 13 0.21 13.32 -5.72
CA THR A 13 0.55 14.72 -5.46
C THR A 13 1.49 15.33 -6.51
N GLY A 14 2.14 14.51 -7.35
CA GLY A 14 2.91 14.95 -8.52
C GLY A 14 2.06 15.21 -9.77
N GLY A 15 0.74 15.01 -9.72
CA GLY A 15 -0.18 15.19 -10.84
C GLY A 15 -0.23 14.03 -11.82
N GLU A 16 0.40 12.90 -11.51
CA GLU A 16 0.36 11.70 -12.34
C GLU A 16 -0.95 10.96 -12.12
N LYS A 17 -1.73 10.78 -13.18
CA LYS A 17 -2.96 9.99 -13.13
C LYS A 17 -2.63 8.52 -12.87
N GLY A 18 -3.31 7.95 -11.89
CA GLY A 18 -3.15 6.56 -11.47
C GLY A 18 -4.47 5.82 -11.45
N ARG A 19 -4.38 4.50 -11.63
CA ARG A 19 -5.47 3.56 -11.34
C ARG A 19 -5.03 2.65 -10.21
N VAL A 20 -5.97 2.27 -9.37
CA VAL A 20 -5.77 1.28 -8.31
C VAL A 20 -6.91 0.26 -8.38
N ILE A 21 -6.56 -1.02 -8.36
CA ILE A 21 -7.53 -2.10 -8.36
C ILE A 21 -7.40 -2.86 -7.04
N TYR A 22 -8.50 -2.95 -6.29
CA TYR A 22 -8.58 -3.81 -5.12
C TYR A 22 -9.45 -5.02 -5.43
N ARG A 23 -8.91 -6.21 -5.19
CA ARG A 23 -9.61 -7.48 -5.47
C ARG A 23 -9.49 -8.43 -4.28
N LEU A 24 -10.62 -9.00 -3.86
CA LEU A 24 -10.61 -10.09 -2.90
C LEU A 24 -10.08 -11.36 -3.57
N THR A 25 -9.21 -12.08 -2.87
CA THR A 25 -8.63 -13.36 -3.31
C THR A 25 -8.54 -14.35 -2.14
N GLY A 26 -8.10 -15.58 -2.40
CA GLY A 26 -7.99 -16.62 -1.37
C GLY A 26 -9.32 -16.89 -0.66
N ALA A 27 -10.40 -17.06 -1.43
CA ALA A 27 -11.78 -17.18 -0.92
C ALA A 27 -12.23 -16.01 -0.02
N GLY A 28 -11.72 -14.80 -0.27
CA GLY A 28 -12.07 -13.60 0.49
C GLY A 28 -11.28 -13.42 1.80
N SER A 29 -10.24 -14.23 2.03
CA SER A 29 -9.34 -14.08 3.18
C SER A 29 -8.28 -12.99 2.98
N ALA A 30 -7.94 -12.67 1.73
CA ALA A 30 -6.92 -11.68 1.39
C ALA A 30 -7.45 -10.61 0.44
N LEU A 31 -6.87 -9.42 0.51
CA LEU A 31 -7.10 -8.33 -0.44
C LEU A 31 -5.80 -8.12 -1.24
N MET A 32 -5.92 -8.10 -2.55
CA MET A 32 -4.86 -7.72 -3.48
C MET A 32 -5.12 -6.27 -3.93
N GLU A 33 -4.15 -5.41 -3.76
CA GLU A 33 -4.09 -4.08 -4.34
C GLU A 33 -3.12 -4.11 -5.52
N THR A 34 -3.52 -3.55 -6.65
CA THR A 34 -2.66 -3.33 -7.82
C THR A 34 -2.59 -1.83 -8.07
N LEU A 35 -1.40 -1.25 -7.89
CA LEU A 35 -1.11 0.14 -8.21
C LEU A 35 -0.60 0.24 -9.65
N ALA A 36 -1.05 1.25 -10.40
CA ALA A 36 -0.65 1.51 -11.78
C ALA A 36 -0.76 0.26 -12.70
N PRO A 37 -1.93 -0.42 -12.74
CA PRO A 37 -2.12 -1.65 -13.49
C PRO A 37 -1.83 -1.49 -14.98
N GLY A 38 -1.12 -2.44 -15.56
CA GLY A 38 -0.75 -2.48 -16.98
C GLY A 38 0.41 -1.56 -17.35
N THR A 39 1.08 -0.93 -16.38
CA THR A 39 2.26 -0.09 -16.62
C THR A 39 3.56 -0.82 -16.26
N PRO A 40 4.73 -0.39 -16.77
CA PRO A 40 6.02 -0.91 -16.32
C PRO A 40 6.32 -0.71 -14.82
N HIS A 41 5.54 0.13 -14.14
CA HIS A 41 5.64 0.43 -12.71
C HIS A 41 4.51 -0.21 -11.90
N GLU A 42 3.83 -1.23 -12.46
CA GLU A 42 2.81 -1.96 -11.73
C GLU A 42 3.40 -2.56 -10.44
N MET A 43 2.74 -2.28 -9.33
CA MET A 43 3.10 -2.81 -8.01
C MET A 43 1.89 -3.50 -7.41
N ILE A 44 2.15 -4.55 -6.64
CA ILE A 44 1.10 -5.33 -5.98
C ILE A 44 1.30 -5.28 -4.47
N SER A 45 0.23 -5.08 -3.71
CA SER A 45 0.26 -5.29 -2.27
C SER A 45 -0.76 -6.34 -1.86
N MET A 46 -0.33 -7.28 -1.02
CA MET A 46 -1.16 -8.36 -0.51
C MET A 46 -1.43 -8.14 0.98
N TYR A 47 -2.70 -7.96 1.34
CA TYR A 47 -3.15 -7.78 2.72
C TYR A 47 -3.85 -9.06 3.19
N HIS A 48 -3.45 -9.60 4.34
CA HIS A 48 -4.12 -10.75 4.95
C HIS A 48 -3.91 -10.80 6.46
N MET A 49 -4.68 -11.63 7.15
CA MET A 49 -4.49 -11.90 8.57
C MET A 49 -3.44 -12.99 8.76
N ASN A 50 -2.40 -12.69 9.53
CA ASN A 50 -1.45 -13.67 10.08
C ASN A 50 -1.78 -13.86 11.57
N GLY A 51 -2.64 -14.84 11.87
CA GLY A 51 -3.23 -14.94 13.21
C GLY A 51 -4.03 -13.68 13.57
N PRO A 52 -3.73 -12.99 14.68
CA PRO A 52 -4.41 -11.76 15.06
C PRO A 52 -3.86 -10.51 14.33
N ASP A 53 -2.71 -10.62 13.67
CA ASP A 53 -2.03 -9.48 13.04
C ASP A 53 -2.50 -9.30 11.59
N LEU A 54 -2.88 -8.08 11.24
CA LEU A 54 -3.09 -7.70 9.85
C LEU A 54 -1.74 -7.32 9.24
N VAL A 55 -1.33 -8.04 8.20
CA VAL A 55 -0.03 -7.85 7.53
C VAL A 55 -0.21 -7.49 6.06
N MET A 56 0.82 -6.85 5.52
CA MET A 56 0.92 -6.41 4.13
C MET A 56 2.26 -6.85 3.55
N THR A 57 2.24 -7.50 2.40
CA THR A 57 3.46 -7.72 1.60
C THR A 57 3.34 -6.88 0.34
N HIS A 58 4.27 -5.95 0.16
CA HIS A 58 4.35 -5.10 -1.02
C HIS A 58 5.36 -5.68 -1.99
N TYR A 59 4.98 -5.87 -3.25
CA TYR A 59 5.83 -6.27 -4.35
C TYR A 59 6.17 -5.01 -5.14
N CYS A 60 7.36 -4.47 -4.90
CA CYS A 60 7.77 -3.19 -5.44
C CYS A 60 8.31 -3.32 -6.86
N ALA A 61 8.20 -2.26 -7.66
CA ALA A 61 8.75 -2.19 -9.01
C ALA A 61 10.29 -2.31 -9.04
N VAL A 62 10.97 -2.06 -7.93
CA VAL A 62 12.43 -2.26 -7.80
C VAL A 62 12.83 -3.72 -7.52
N GLY A 63 11.87 -4.63 -7.44
CA GLY A 63 12.11 -6.08 -7.33
C GLY A 63 12.29 -6.61 -5.92
N ASN A 64 12.08 -5.79 -4.88
CA ASN A 64 12.07 -6.23 -3.49
C ASN A 64 10.65 -6.43 -2.96
N GLN A 65 10.56 -7.05 -1.77
CA GLN A 65 9.28 -7.38 -1.16
C GLN A 65 9.21 -6.96 0.32
N PRO A 66 8.94 -5.69 0.62
CA PRO A 66 8.74 -5.23 1.99
C PRO A 66 7.52 -5.87 2.63
N GLN A 67 7.67 -6.26 3.89
CA GLN A 67 6.64 -6.79 4.77
C GLN A 67 6.34 -5.74 5.83
N LEU A 68 5.10 -5.29 5.87
CA LEU A 68 4.60 -4.33 6.82
C LEU A 68 3.52 -4.96 7.71
N ARG A 69 3.36 -4.43 8.91
CA ARG A 69 2.34 -4.84 9.87
C ARG A 69 1.48 -3.65 10.26
N PHE A 70 0.18 -3.88 10.39
CA PHE A 70 -0.74 -2.90 10.90
C PHE A 70 -0.38 -2.50 12.34
N ASP A 71 -0.28 -1.20 12.59
CA ASP A 71 -0.04 -0.64 13.91
C ASP A 71 -1.38 -0.14 14.51
N PRO A 72 -2.00 -0.89 15.44
CA PRO A 72 -3.24 -0.48 16.06
C PRO A 72 -3.10 0.76 16.95
N ALA A 73 -1.93 1.01 17.54
CA ALA A 73 -1.70 2.15 18.42
C ALA A 73 -1.57 3.47 17.64
N ALA A 74 -1.01 3.41 16.44
CA ALA A 74 -0.91 4.56 15.54
C ALA A 74 -2.17 4.78 14.66
N SER A 75 -3.08 3.80 14.63
CA SER A 75 -4.27 3.81 13.77
C SER A 75 -5.51 4.40 14.45
N LYS A 76 -6.47 4.82 13.62
CA LYS A 76 -7.80 5.35 13.98
C LYS A 76 -8.86 4.70 13.08
N PRO A 77 -10.17 4.84 13.38
CA PRO A 77 -11.22 4.20 12.57
C PRO A 77 -11.18 4.52 11.06
N ASP A 78 -10.71 5.72 10.71
CA ASP A 78 -10.57 6.24 9.36
C ASP A 78 -9.12 6.25 8.85
N ARG A 79 -8.14 5.87 9.68
CA ARG A 79 -6.70 5.95 9.37
C ARG A 79 -5.99 4.64 9.74
N PHE A 80 -5.47 3.95 8.75
CA PHE A 80 -4.78 2.67 8.91
C PHE A 80 -3.28 2.85 8.67
N VAL A 81 -2.47 2.58 9.69
CA VAL A 81 -1.01 2.70 9.63
C VAL A 81 -0.39 1.32 9.52
N PHE A 82 0.50 1.16 8.55
CA PHE A 82 1.34 -0.02 8.36
C PHE A 82 2.80 0.38 8.49
N THR A 83 3.55 -0.36 9.29
CA THR A 83 4.97 -0.11 9.56
C THR A 83 5.82 -1.29 9.10
N PHE A 84 6.99 -0.99 8.55
CA PHE A 84 7.95 -1.98 8.11
C PHE A 84 8.38 -2.94 9.23
N VAL A 85 8.49 -4.22 8.89
CA VAL A 85 8.95 -5.28 9.78
C VAL A 85 10.19 -5.97 9.20
N SER A 86 10.14 -6.34 7.92
CA SER A 86 11.20 -7.06 7.24
C SER A 86 10.97 -7.01 5.72
N GLY A 87 11.82 -7.65 4.93
CA GLY A 87 11.51 -7.92 3.52
C GLY A 87 12.58 -8.77 2.85
N SER A 88 12.29 -9.21 1.63
CA SER A 88 13.20 -10.05 0.84
C SER A 88 13.78 -9.30 -0.36
N ASN A 89 14.93 -9.78 -0.83
CA ASN A 89 15.68 -9.24 -1.97
C ASN A 89 16.10 -7.77 -1.78
N MET A 90 16.59 -7.43 -0.59
CA MET A 90 17.11 -6.09 -0.28
C MET A 90 18.04 -6.11 0.95
N ASP A 91 19.02 -5.21 0.96
CA ASP A 91 19.72 -4.73 2.16
C ASP A 91 18.95 -3.54 2.72
N VAL A 92 18.21 -3.76 3.82
CA VAL A 92 17.39 -2.73 4.51
C VAL A 92 18.16 -1.46 4.90
N THR A 93 19.49 -1.52 4.97
CA THR A 93 20.32 -0.36 5.32
C THR A 93 20.74 0.46 4.11
N LYS A 94 20.53 -0.02 2.88
CA LYS A 94 21.01 0.60 1.64
C LYS A 94 19.92 0.74 0.59
N ASP A 95 19.22 -0.35 0.33
CA ASP A 95 18.34 -0.47 -0.82
C ASP A 95 17.04 0.31 -0.61
N MET A 96 16.53 0.86 -1.72
CA MET A 96 15.27 1.57 -1.69
C MET A 96 14.12 0.61 -1.44
N HIS A 97 13.27 0.89 -0.46
CA HIS A 97 12.09 0.08 -0.17
C HIS A 97 10.98 0.92 0.46
N ILE A 98 9.74 0.44 0.36
CA ILE A 98 8.62 1.00 1.12
C ILE A 98 8.79 0.65 2.59
N HIS A 99 8.82 1.68 3.42
CA HIS A 99 9.05 1.59 4.87
C HIS A 99 7.77 1.84 5.69
N GLY A 100 6.81 2.56 5.12
CA GLY A 100 5.57 2.88 5.80
C GLY A 100 4.45 3.14 4.81
N VAL A 101 3.23 2.75 5.19
CA VAL A 101 2.03 3.09 4.42
C VAL A 101 0.93 3.53 5.36
N VAL A 102 0.32 4.67 5.04
CA VAL A 102 -0.83 5.19 5.76
C VAL A 102 -2.00 5.30 4.79
N PHE A 103 -3.09 4.60 5.07
CA PHE A 103 -4.35 4.78 4.37
C PHE A 103 -5.29 5.66 5.18
N ARG A 104 -6.00 6.57 4.52
CA ARG A 104 -7.13 7.30 5.09
C ARG A 104 -8.38 7.08 4.26
N VAL A 105 -9.47 6.68 4.92
CA VAL A 105 -10.80 6.60 4.31
C VAL A 105 -11.46 7.96 4.48
N VAL A 106 -11.58 8.71 3.39
CA VAL A 106 -12.23 10.02 3.39
C VAL A 106 -13.75 9.83 3.44
N ASP A 107 -14.26 8.96 2.56
CA ASP A 107 -15.64 8.48 2.59
C ASP A 107 -15.75 7.10 1.90
N GLY A 108 -16.96 6.66 1.54
CA GLY A 108 -17.19 5.34 0.92
C GLY A 108 -16.57 5.17 -0.47
N ASP A 109 -16.31 6.28 -1.16
CA ASP A 109 -15.85 6.36 -2.54
C ASP A 109 -14.56 7.18 -2.69
N HIS A 110 -13.92 7.62 -1.61
CA HIS A 110 -12.63 8.32 -1.64
C HIS A 110 -11.64 7.76 -0.60
N ILE A 111 -10.45 7.40 -1.08
CA ILE A 111 -9.34 6.88 -0.27
C ILE A 111 -8.09 7.70 -0.56
N GLU A 112 -7.36 8.05 0.49
CA GLU A 112 -6.01 8.58 0.41
C GLU A 112 -5.01 7.53 0.89
N SER A 113 -3.84 7.48 0.28
CA SER A 113 -2.72 6.65 0.75
C SER A 113 -1.40 7.39 0.66
N GLU A 114 -0.60 7.35 1.71
CA GLU A 114 0.74 7.92 1.79
C GLU A 114 1.75 6.78 1.91
N TRP A 115 2.70 6.74 0.99
CA TRP A 115 3.70 5.68 0.84
C TRP A 115 5.08 6.25 1.11
N GLU A 116 5.63 5.92 2.27
CA GLU A 116 6.95 6.34 2.69
C GLU A 116 8.01 5.36 2.18
N SER A 117 9.02 5.89 1.49
CA SER A 117 10.17 5.13 1.01
C SER A 117 11.42 5.45 1.81
N TYR A 118 12.24 4.44 2.06
CA TYR A 118 13.57 4.57 2.66
C TYR A 118 14.63 4.23 1.63
N LYS A 119 15.80 4.85 1.74
CA LYS A 119 17.02 4.53 0.99
C LYS A 119 18.23 4.91 1.85
N ASP A 120 19.30 4.13 1.81
CA ASP A 120 20.49 4.37 2.64
C ASP A 120 20.16 4.50 4.15
N GLY A 121 19.19 3.70 4.61
CA GLY A 121 18.79 3.64 6.02
C GLY A 121 18.04 4.87 6.53
N LYS A 122 17.59 5.76 5.65
CA LYS A 122 16.87 6.99 5.99
C LYS A 122 15.64 7.19 5.12
N ALA A 123 14.68 7.96 5.63
CA ALA A 123 13.54 8.43 4.85
C ALA A 123 14.02 9.17 3.59
N ALA A 124 13.48 8.79 2.44
CA ALA A 124 13.84 9.35 1.14
C ALA A 124 12.72 10.24 0.61
N ASP A 125 11.54 9.66 0.37
CA ASP A 125 10.39 10.38 -0.18
C ASP A 125 9.07 9.79 0.33
N THR A 126 8.00 10.59 0.31
CA THR A 126 6.63 10.16 0.62
C THR A 126 5.71 10.51 -0.53
N LEU A 127 5.18 9.47 -1.18
CA LEU A 127 4.24 9.64 -2.29
C LEU A 127 2.81 9.54 -1.77
N LYS A 128 2.02 10.59 -1.97
CA LYS A 128 0.60 10.59 -1.67
C LYS A 128 -0.23 10.34 -2.92
N PHE A 129 -1.18 9.42 -2.81
CA PHE A 129 -2.21 9.15 -3.80
C PHE A 129 -3.58 9.49 -3.21
N VAL A 130 -4.41 10.13 -4.02
CA VAL A 130 -5.83 10.35 -3.72
C VAL A 130 -6.63 9.71 -4.83
N VAL A 131 -7.48 8.75 -4.48
CA VAL A 131 -8.27 7.99 -5.45
C VAL A 131 -9.74 8.03 -5.11
N ALA A 132 -10.56 8.12 -6.17
CA ALA A 132 -11.99 8.00 -6.11
C ALA A 132 -12.43 6.68 -6.74
N ARG A 133 -13.50 6.08 -6.22
CA ARG A 133 -14.07 4.86 -6.79
C ARG A 133 -14.57 5.13 -8.20
N LYS A 134 -14.19 4.27 -9.14
CA LYS A 134 -14.71 4.31 -10.50
C LYS A 134 -16.19 3.90 -10.48
N LYS A 135 -17.05 4.75 -11.05
CA LYS A 135 -18.49 4.50 -11.20
C LYS A 135 -18.79 3.66 -12.43
#